data_AF-A0A6I6L518-F1
#
_entry.id   AF-A0A6I6L518-F1
#
_cell.length_a   1.000
_cell.length_b   1.000
_cell.length_c   1.000
_cell.angle_alpha   90.00
_cell.angle_beta   90.00
_cell.angle_gamma   90.00
#
_symmetry.space_group_name_H-M   'P 1'
#
loop_
_entity.id
_entity.type
_entity.pdbx_description
1 polymer ?
#
loop_
_entity_poly.entity_id
_entity_poly.type
_entity_poly.pdbx_seq_one_letter_code
_entity_poly.pdbx_strand_id
1 'polypeptide(L)'
;MQEILQHLAERWIAYKIRLIEYVGLTNDAMHIHMSLLLLFVSAILFRRRPDSLWCWLVVFLAELFNEYADLSGAAPDEAGLDSAMHDIYNTMFWPTIIVILGRFLFPRRLKVTRPAPDPDASSDLADQPFKESATV
;
A
#
# COMPACT_ATOMS: atom_id res chain seq x y z
N MET A 1 20.62 25.28 -5.44
CA MET A 1 19.84 24.09 -5.01
C MET A 1 18.40 24.46 -4.70
N GLN A 2 18.15 25.50 -3.91
CA GLN A 2 16.80 26.00 -3.61
C GLN A 2 16.01 26.42 -4.87
N GLU A 3 16.64 27.10 -5.84
CA GLU A 3 15.95 27.51 -7.08
C GLU A 3 15.45 26.33 -7.95
N ILE A 4 16.19 25.21 -7.98
CA ILE A 4 15.78 24.01 -8.72
C ILE A 4 14.52 23.41 -8.08
N LEU A 5 14.47 23.39 -6.74
CA LEU A 5 13.33 22.85 -6.00
C LEU A 5 12.09 23.73 -6.17
N GLN A 6 12.26 25.05 -6.16
CA GLN A 6 11.16 25.99 -6.41
C GLN A 6 10.61 25.82 -7.83
N HIS A 7 11.49 25.74 -8.82
CA HIS A 7 11.04 25.57 -10.21
C HIS A 7 10.34 24.22 -10.44
N LEU A 8 10.76 23.16 -9.76
CA LEU A 8 10.06 21.87 -9.77
C LEU A 8 8.70 21.96 -9.08
N ALA A 9 8.61 22.65 -7.94
CA ALA A 9 7.35 22.85 -7.22
C ALA A 9 6.33 23.63 -8.05
N GLU A 10 6.73 24.74 -8.67
CA GLU A 10 5.86 25.53 -9.57
C GLU A 10 5.34 24.68 -10.75
N ARG A 11 6.21 23.88 -11.37
CA ARG A 11 5.84 22.99 -12.47
C ARG A 11 4.89 21.89 -12.00
N TRP A 12 5.11 21.36 -10.80
CA TRP A 12 4.25 20.35 -10.19
C TRP A 12 2.86 20.93 -9.93
N ILE A 13 2.75 22.09 -9.28
CA ILE A 13 1.48 22.77 -8.99
C ILE A 13 0.73 23.07 -10.28
N ALA A 14 1.40 23.63 -11.30
CA ALA A 14 0.79 23.89 -12.59
C ALA A 14 0.29 22.62 -13.31
N TYR A 15 0.96 21.48 -13.07
CA TYR A 15 0.48 20.18 -13.56
C TYR A 15 -0.71 19.66 -12.75
N LYS A 16 -0.65 19.75 -11.41
CA LYS A 16 -1.75 19.40 -10.49
C LYS A 16 -3.03 20.13 -10.91
N ILE A 17 -2.99 21.46 -11.02
CA ILE A 17 -4.14 22.29 -11.41
C ILE A 17 -4.74 21.84 -12.75
N ARG A 18 -3.91 21.65 -13.79
CA ARG A 18 -4.39 21.16 -15.09
C ARG A 18 -4.99 19.75 -15.02
N LEU A 19 -4.45 18.90 -14.16
CA LEU A 19 -5.00 17.56 -13.93
C LEU A 19 -6.38 17.65 -13.24
N ILE A 20 -6.54 18.53 -12.25
CA ILE A 20 -7.82 18.79 -11.58
C ILE A 20 -8.86 19.26 -12.60
N GLU A 21 -8.51 20.27 -13.39
CA GLU A 21 -9.39 20.83 -14.43
C GLU A 21 -9.80 19.81 -15.49
N TYR A 22 -8.87 18.95 -15.91
CA TYR A 22 -9.15 17.92 -16.92
C TYR A 22 -10.02 16.79 -16.39
N VAL A 23 -9.78 16.38 -15.14
CA VAL A 23 -10.51 15.28 -14.50
C VAL A 23 -11.88 15.74 -14.01
N GLY A 24 -12.05 17.04 -13.72
CA GLY A 24 -13.31 17.62 -13.27
C GLY A 24 -13.75 17.12 -11.89
N LEU A 25 -12.84 16.53 -11.11
CA LEU A 25 -13.09 16.08 -9.76
C LEU A 25 -12.90 17.23 -8.78
N THR A 26 -13.64 17.19 -7.67
CA THR A 26 -13.37 18.07 -6.52
C THR A 26 -12.00 17.76 -5.93
N ASN A 27 -11.38 18.75 -5.29
CA ASN A 27 -10.05 18.61 -4.69
C ASN A 27 -9.98 17.43 -3.71
N ASP A 28 -10.96 17.33 -2.80
CA ASP A 28 -11.11 16.20 -1.87
C ASP A 28 -11.18 14.83 -2.56
N ALA A 29 -11.94 14.75 -3.66
CA ALA A 29 -12.10 13.50 -4.39
C ALA A 29 -10.79 13.11 -5.08
N MET A 30 -10.02 14.08 -5.58
CA MET A 30 -8.71 13.81 -6.16
C MET A 30 -7.78 13.15 -5.15
N HIS A 31 -7.67 13.71 -3.95
CA HIS A 31 -6.80 13.18 -2.90
C HIS A 31 -7.11 11.71 -2.59
N ILE A 32 -8.39 11.35 -2.47
CA ILE A 32 -8.82 9.96 -2.26
C ILE A 32 -8.46 9.06 -3.45
N HIS A 33 -8.70 9.50 -4.69
CA HIS A 33 -8.44 8.64 -5.86
C HIS A 33 -6.93 8.49 -6.12
N MET A 34 -6.15 9.55 -5.92
CA MET A 34 -4.70 9.52 -6.07
C MET A 34 -4.04 8.66 -5.00
N SER A 35 -4.52 8.69 -3.76
CA SER A 35 -3.98 7.84 -2.69
C SER A 35 -4.17 6.36 -2.99
N LEU A 36 -5.34 5.97 -3.49
CA LEU A 36 -5.63 4.60 -3.90
C LEU A 36 -4.79 4.19 -5.12
N LEU A 37 -4.66 5.07 -6.10
CA LEU A 37 -3.82 4.83 -7.28
C LEU A 37 -2.36 4.61 -6.87
N LEU A 38 -1.81 5.48 -6.01
CA LEU A 38 -0.45 5.35 -5.47
C LEU A 38 -0.28 4.05 -4.67
N LEU A 39 -1.28 3.64 -3.89
CA LEU A 39 -1.26 2.38 -3.15
C LEU A 39 -1.16 1.18 -4.10
N PHE A 40 -1.96 1.16 -5.18
CA PHE A 40 -1.91 0.07 -6.15
C PHE A 40 -0.64 0.09 -7.00
N VAL A 41 -0.21 1.26 -7.46
CA VAL A 41 1.03 1.41 -8.24
C VAL A 41 2.23 0.98 -7.39
N SER A 42 2.29 1.37 -6.12
CA SER A 42 3.34 0.92 -5.21
C SER A 42 3.29 -0.59 -4.98
N ALA A 43 2.10 -1.18 -4.80
CA ALA A 43 1.94 -2.63 -4.68
C ALA A 43 2.49 -3.38 -5.92
N ILE A 44 2.20 -2.88 -7.13
CA ILE A 44 2.70 -3.42 -8.39
C ILE A 44 4.22 -3.28 -8.47
N LEU A 45 4.76 -2.09 -8.18
CA LEU A 45 6.19 -1.78 -8.30
C LEU A 45 7.03 -2.61 -7.31
N PHE A 46 6.60 -2.69 -6.06
CA PHE A 46 7.28 -3.49 -5.04
C PHE A 46 6.97 -4.98 -5.16
N ARG A 47 6.05 -5.37 -6.06
CA ARG A 47 5.51 -6.74 -6.20
C ARG A 47 5.05 -7.29 -4.84
N ARG A 48 4.50 -6.39 -4.01
CA ARG A 48 3.98 -6.68 -2.68
C ARG A 48 2.45 -6.59 -2.73
N ARG A 49 1.81 -7.20 -1.74
CA ARG A 49 0.38 -6.97 -1.53
C ARG A 49 0.14 -5.52 -1.08
N PRO A 50 -1.01 -4.92 -1.44
CA PRO A 50 -1.35 -3.55 -1.06
C PRO A 50 -1.55 -3.36 0.45
N ASP A 51 -1.71 -4.46 1.22
CA ASP A 51 -1.74 -4.47 2.69
C ASP A 51 -0.35 -4.31 3.33
N SER A 52 0.70 -4.17 2.52
CA SER A 52 2.08 -3.99 3.00
C SER A 52 2.29 -2.58 3.55
N LEU A 53 2.86 -2.49 4.76
CA LEU A 53 3.27 -1.23 5.37
C LEU A 53 4.21 -0.40 4.46
N TRP A 54 4.97 -1.05 3.57
CA TRP A 54 5.79 -0.36 2.59
C TRP A 54 4.98 0.42 1.56
N CYS A 55 3.87 -0.13 1.08
CA CYS A 55 3.00 0.55 0.12
C CYS A 55 2.30 1.74 0.79
N TRP A 56 1.87 1.56 2.04
CA TRP A 56 1.32 2.66 2.86
C TRP A 56 2.34 3.78 3.08
N LEU A 57 3.60 3.44 3.40
CA LEU A 57 4.64 4.43 3.65
C LEU A 57 4.96 5.26 2.40
N VAL A 58 4.89 4.65 1.22
CA VAL A 58 5.07 5.35 -0.05
C VAL A 58 3.95 6.37 -0.28
N VAL A 59 2.69 5.99 -0.02
CA VAL A 59 1.56 6.94 -0.10
C VAL A 59 1.75 8.07 0.89
N PHE A 60 2.13 7.77 2.13
CA PHE A 60 2.36 8.78 3.17
C PHE A 60 3.46 9.78 2.80
N LEU A 61 4.59 9.30 2.26
CA LEU A 61 5.68 10.18 1.82
C LEU A 61 5.30 11.00 0.59
N ALA A 62 4.53 10.42 -0.34
CA ALA A 62 4.04 11.15 -1.51
C ALA A 62 3.11 12.29 -1.10
N GLU A 63 2.23 12.05 -0.13
CA GLU A 63 1.33 13.07 0.40
C GLU A 63 2.09 14.19 1.11
N LEU A 64 3.05 13.83 1.97
CA LEU A 64 3.86 14.81 2.66
C LEU A 64 4.67 15.70 1.69
N PHE A 65 5.14 15.10 0.59
CA PHE A 65 5.81 15.87 -0.46
C PHE A 65 4.83 16.79 -1.21
N ASN A 66 3.60 16.33 -1.47
CA ASN A 66 2.57 17.15 -2.12
C ASN A 66 2.21 18.36 -1.26
N GLU A 67 1.90 18.15 0.02
CA GLU A 67 1.64 19.22 0.99
C GLU A 67 2.82 20.19 1.12
N TYR A 68 4.04 19.67 1.18
CA TYR A 68 5.23 20.52 1.22
C TYR A 68 5.39 21.37 -0.05
N ALA A 69 5.05 20.82 -1.21
CA ALA A 69 5.08 21.56 -2.47
C ALA A 69 4.00 22.65 -2.50
N ASP A 70 2.78 22.35 -2.02
CA ASP A 70 1.68 23.31 -1.94
C ASP A 70 1.95 24.42 -0.90
N LEU A 71 2.67 24.13 0.19
CA LEU A 71 3.15 25.14 1.16
C LEU A 71 4.32 25.99 0.62
N SER A 72 5.16 25.43 -0.25
CA SER A 72 6.37 26.09 -0.76
C SER A 72 6.13 26.90 -2.03
N GLY A 73 5.22 26.46 -2.89
CA GLY A 73 4.68 27.28 -3.95
C GLY A 73 3.61 28.18 -3.36
N ALA A 74 3.65 29.48 -3.62
CA ALA A 74 2.71 30.44 -3.05
C ALA A 74 1.27 30.28 -3.61
N ALA A 75 0.63 29.13 -3.39
CA ALA A 75 -0.77 28.87 -3.70
C ALA A 75 -1.64 29.63 -2.67
N PRO A 76 -2.35 30.71 -3.06
CA PRO A 76 -2.99 31.61 -2.09
C PRO A 76 -4.24 31.05 -1.41
N ASP A 77 -4.85 29.98 -1.96
CA ASP A 77 -6.17 29.48 -1.53
C ASP A 77 -6.12 28.23 -0.62
N GLU A 78 -4.96 27.58 -0.46
CA GLU A 78 -4.79 26.34 0.35
C GLU A 78 -3.85 26.54 1.56
N ALA A 79 -3.46 27.78 1.88
CA ALA A 79 -2.44 28.13 2.88
C ALA A 79 -2.88 27.99 4.37
N GLY A 80 -3.83 27.11 4.66
CA GLY A 80 -4.30 26.82 6.01
C GLY A 80 -3.83 25.45 6.49
N LEU A 81 -3.25 25.37 7.69
CA LEU A 81 -2.95 24.10 8.37
C LEU A 81 -4.18 23.18 8.40
N ASP A 82 -5.39 23.73 8.51
CA ASP A 82 -6.63 22.97 8.53
C ASP A 82 -6.93 22.28 7.17
N SER A 83 -6.59 22.91 6.04
CA SER A 83 -6.77 22.32 4.71
C SER A 83 -5.78 21.18 4.49
N ALA A 84 -4.50 21.43 4.80
CA ALA A 84 -3.45 20.41 4.76
C ALA A 84 -3.77 19.19 5.64
N MET A 85 -4.34 19.43 6.84
CA MET A 85 -4.81 18.33 7.69
C MET A 85 -5.96 17.57 7.04
N HIS A 86 -6.94 18.27 6.45
CA HIS A 86 -8.07 17.64 5.78
C HIS A 86 -7.63 16.78 4.59
N ASP A 87 -6.67 17.25 3.79
CA ASP A 87 -6.11 16.51 2.66
C ASP A 87 -5.35 15.27 3.12
N ILE A 88 -4.50 15.40 4.16
CA ILE A 88 -3.85 14.24 4.79
C ILE A 88 -4.88 13.21 5.28
N TYR A 89 -5.97 13.64 5.92
CA TYR A 89 -7.03 12.72 6.37
C TYR A 89 -7.66 12.00 5.17
N ASN A 90 -8.06 12.72 4.13
CA ASN A 90 -8.70 12.15 2.94
C ASN A 90 -7.77 11.18 2.19
N THR A 91 -6.49 11.53 2.07
CA THR A 91 -5.49 10.70 1.42
C THR A 91 -5.18 9.43 2.23
N MET A 92 -4.98 9.55 3.55
CA MET A 92 -4.47 8.44 4.37
C MET A 92 -5.55 7.54 4.97
N PHE A 93 -6.81 7.99 5.02
CA PHE A 93 -7.91 7.21 5.61
C PHE A 93 -8.08 5.84 4.95
N TRP A 94 -8.27 5.81 3.63
CA TRP A 94 -8.49 4.56 2.89
C TRP A 94 -7.27 3.64 2.86
N PRO A 95 -6.04 4.11 2.59
CA PRO A 95 -4.84 3.28 2.70
C PRO A 95 -4.68 2.62 4.06
N THR A 96 -4.99 3.35 5.14
CA THR A 96 -4.92 2.81 6.51
C THR A 96 -5.95 1.72 6.74
N ILE A 97 -7.20 1.93 6.30
CA ILE A 97 -8.26 0.91 6.35
C ILE A 97 -7.86 -0.32 5.54
N ILE A 98 -7.31 -0.16 4.34
CA ILE A 98 -6.90 -1.28 3.47
C ILE A 98 -5.78 -2.11 4.13
N VAL A 99 -4.81 -1.47 4.76
CA VAL A 99 -3.75 -2.19 5.50
C VAL A 99 -4.31 -2.95 6.69
N ILE A 100 -5.18 -2.32 7.48
CA ILE A 100 -5.81 -2.94 8.64
C ILE A 100 -6.66 -4.12 8.20
N LEU A 101 -7.62 -3.88 7.30
CA LEU A 101 -8.56 -4.86 6.82
C LEU A 101 -7.87 -5.98 6.04
N GLY A 102 -6.85 -5.66 5.24
CA GLY A 102 -6.05 -6.65 4.53
C GLY A 102 -5.32 -7.60 5.48
N ARG A 103 -4.80 -7.08 6.60
CA ARG A 103 -4.13 -7.92 7.61
C ARG A 103 -5.09 -8.79 8.40
N PHE A 104 -6.32 -8.32 8.64
CA PHE A 104 -7.37 -9.09 9.32
C PHE A 104 -8.06 -10.13 8.41
N LEU A 105 -8.39 -9.76 7.17
CA LEU A 105 -9.10 -10.64 6.23
C LEU A 105 -8.17 -11.65 5.54
N PHE A 106 -6.90 -11.29 5.33
CA PHE A 106 -5.92 -12.14 4.66
C PHE A 106 -4.69 -12.38 5.52
N PRO A 107 -4.84 -13.02 6.71
CA PRO A 107 -3.73 -13.31 7.58
C PRO A 107 -2.64 -14.02 6.77
N ARG A 108 -1.40 -13.51 6.85
CA ARG A 108 -0.26 -14.17 6.23
C ARG A 108 -0.26 -15.58 6.78
N ARG A 109 -0.49 -16.57 5.90
CA ARG A 109 -0.18 -17.96 6.22
C ARG A 109 1.30 -17.97 6.55
N LEU A 110 1.62 -17.96 7.84
CA LEU A 110 2.95 -18.32 8.31
C LEU A 110 3.22 -19.64 7.60
N LYS A 111 4.32 -19.71 6.85
CA LYS A 111 4.79 -21.00 6.37
C LYS A 111 4.94 -21.82 7.63
N VAL A 112 3.99 -22.73 7.87
CA VAL A 112 4.16 -23.77 8.87
C VAL A 112 5.40 -24.48 8.38
N THR A 113 6.51 -24.28 9.09
CA THR A 113 7.69 -25.10 8.91
C THR A 113 7.19 -26.51 9.20
N ARG A 114 6.85 -27.26 8.16
CA ARG A 114 6.59 -28.68 8.32
C ARG A 114 7.88 -29.23 8.93
N PRO A 115 7.83 -29.90 10.09
CA PRO A 115 9.01 -30.59 10.58
C PRO A 115 9.54 -31.45 9.44
N ALA A 116 10.86 -31.54 9.32
CA ALA A 116 11.49 -32.41 8.33
C ALA A 116 10.83 -33.80 8.40
N PRO A 117 10.57 -34.47 7.27
CA PRO A 117 10.04 -35.82 7.29
C PRO A 117 10.90 -36.63 8.24
N ASP A 118 10.28 -37.24 9.25
CA ASP A 118 10.98 -38.15 10.15
C ASP A 118 11.56 -39.28 9.28
N PRO A 119 12.90 -39.42 9.20
CA PRO A 119 13.52 -40.45 8.37
C PRO A 119 13.08 -41.86 8.77
N ASP A 120 12.63 -42.05 10.01
CA ASP A 120 12.20 -43.35 10.54
C ASP A 120 10.71 -43.66 10.22
N ALA A 121 9.91 -42.65 9.86
CA ALA A 121 8.49 -42.86 9.50
C ALA A 121 8.29 -43.60 8.17
N SER A 122 9.35 -43.76 7.35
CA SER A 122 9.28 -44.48 6.09
C SER A 122 9.60 -45.98 6.21
N SER A 123 10.26 -46.45 7.28
CA SER A 123 10.63 -47.87 7.39
C SER A 123 9.57 -48.75 8.05
N ASP A 124 8.68 -48.17 8.86
CA ASP A 124 7.63 -48.90 9.60
C ASP A 124 6.54 -49.55 8.73
N LEU A 125 6.51 -49.26 7.42
CA LEU A 125 5.59 -49.90 6.48
C LEU A 125 6.16 -51.16 5.81
N ALA A 126 7.49 -51.35 5.85
CA ALA A 126 8.13 -52.50 5.21
C ALA A 126 8.05 -53.78 6.06
N ASP A 127 7.94 -53.62 7.39
CA ASP A 127 7.99 -54.74 8.34
C ASP A 127 6.61 -55.22 8.82
N GLN A 128 5.51 -54.69 8.27
CA GLN A 128 4.20 -55.24 8.59
C GLN A 128 4.00 -56.57 7.86
N PRO A 129 3.91 -57.72 8.56
CA PRO A 129 3.58 -58.97 7.91
C PRO A 129 2.20 -58.81 7.28
N PHE A 130 2.09 -59.19 6.00
CA PHE A 130 0.83 -59.23 5.27
C PHE A 130 -0.14 -60.06 6.12
N LYS A 131 -1.13 -59.41 6.75
CA LYS A 131 -2.22 -60.14 7.41
C LYS A 131 -2.97 -60.85 6.29
N GLU A 132 -2.61 -62.11 6.09
CA GLU A 132 -3.37 -63.06 5.31
C GLU A 132 -4.81 -63.02 5.82
N SER A 133 -5.68 -62.40 5.04
CA SER A 133 -7.12 -62.42 5.26
C SER A 133 -7.55 -63.87 5.06
N ALA A 134 -7.58 -64.62 6.15
CA ALA A 134 -8.12 -65.97 6.20
C ALA A 134 -9.58 -65.94 5.70
N THR A 135 -9.75 -66.55 4.52
CA THR A 135 -10.89 -67.32 4.04
C THR A 135 -12.17 -67.31 4.88
N VAL A 136 -13.28 -66.92 4.22
CA VAL A 136 -14.58 -67.59 4.33
C VAL A 136 -15.06 -67.90 2.91
#